data_AF-A0A1F6C772-F1
#
_entry.id   AF-A0A1F6C772-F1
#
_cell.length_a   1.000
_cell.length_b   1.000
_cell.length_c   1.000
_cell.angle_alpha   90.00
_cell.angle_beta   90.00
_cell.angle_gamma   90.00
#
_symmetry.space_group_name_H-M   'P 1'
#
loop_
_entity.id
_entity.type
_entity.pdbx_description
1 polymer ?
#
loop_
_entity_poly.entity_id
_entity_poly.type
_entity_poly.pdbx_seq_one_letter_code
_entity_poly.pdbx_strand_id
1 'polypeptide(L)'
;MKEKVLISLNDITQQAISGHYDAHGGIGDGHCVIAFSFGYRKMADGIEPGISNQDLAKFIEVNIKNKPLILQFEIADALRGNYDIYRIEKHRRSGEYLGTDEVAKQAFDIMKSKNWKTAIIVAHPHHIPRVDAVCRKLGIETIVPKGLEKIRFDPESDQEWTKNKEAWAIRERLAIKFYSENGLI
;
A
#
# COMPACT_ATOMS: atom_id res chain seq x y z
N MET A 1 -23.43 10.82 13.12
CA MET A 1 -22.04 10.87 12.60
C MET A 1 -21.25 9.85 13.39
N LYS A 2 -20.68 8.82 12.74
CA LYS A 2 -19.75 7.91 13.43
C LYS A 2 -18.44 8.70 13.64
N GLU A 3 -17.98 8.80 14.88
CA GLU A 3 -16.63 9.31 15.17
C GLU A 3 -15.63 8.62 14.25
N LYS A 4 -14.91 9.40 13.43
CA LYS A 4 -13.72 8.88 12.75
C LYS A 4 -12.71 8.59 13.85
N VAL A 5 -12.57 7.32 14.22
CA VAL A 5 -11.52 6.88 15.14
C VAL A 5 -10.19 7.28 14.52
N LEU A 6 -9.57 8.33 15.08
CA LEU A 6 -8.22 8.73 14.77
C LEU A 6 -7.30 7.70 15.40
N ILE A 7 -6.66 6.87 14.58
CA ILE A 7 -5.63 5.93 15.04
C ILE A 7 -4.48 6.77 15.58
N SER A 8 -4.03 6.51 16.82
CA SER A 8 -2.95 7.33 17.40
C SER A 8 -1.63 7.07 16.68
N LEU A 9 -0.74 8.07 16.64
CA LEU A 9 0.60 7.91 16.05
C LEU A 9 1.39 6.77 16.71
N ASN A 10 1.18 6.55 18.01
CA ASN A 10 1.79 5.44 18.72
C ASN A 10 1.27 4.10 18.18
N ASP A 11 -0.04 3.97 17.99
CA ASP A 11 -0.63 2.73 17.46
C ASP A 11 -0.16 2.45 16.03
N ILE A 12 -0.15 3.47 15.15
CA ILE A 12 0.40 3.35 13.79
C ILE A 12 1.84 2.83 13.85
N THR A 13 2.66 3.41 14.73
CA THR A 13 4.07 3.03 14.89
C THR A 13 4.22 1.60 15.38
N GLN A 14 3.51 1.22 16.45
CA GLN A 14 3.60 -0.14 17.02
C GLN A 14 3.13 -1.21 16.03
N GLN A 15 2.03 -0.94 15.32
CA GLN A 15 1.52 -1.83 14.28
C GLN A 15 2.53 -1.99 13.14
N ALA A 16 3.08 -0.89 12.64
CA ALA A 16 4.02 -0.91 11.52
C ALA A 16 5.32 -1.65 11.85
N ILE A 17 5.79 -1.58 13.10
CA ILE A 17 7.00 -2.29 13.55
C ILE A 17 6.72 -3.77 13.81
N SER A 18 5.59 -4.08 14.44
CA SER A 18 5.25 -5.47 14.78
C SER A 18 4.87 -6.29 13.55
N GLY A 19 4.25 -5.65 12.54
CA GLY A 19 3.60 -6.31 11.41
C GLY A 19 2.18 -6.77 11.74
N HIS A 20 1.70 -6.47 12.96
CA HIS A 20 0.30 -6.66 13.33
C HIS A 20 -0.49 -5.42 12.91
N TYR A 21 -1.63 -5.61 12.26
CA TYR A 21 -2.49 -4.53 11.79
C TYR A 21 -3.96 -4.85 12.07
N ASP A 22 -4.76 -3.80 12.26
CA ASP A 22 -6.19 -3.93 12.52
C ASP A 22 -6.98 -4.07 11.22
N ALA A 23 -7.29 -5.32 10.85
CA ALA A 23 -8.21 -5.59 9.75
C ALA A 23 -9.62 -5.06 10.06
N HIS A 24 -10.24 -4.42 9.07
CA HIS A 24 -11.57 -3.83 9.19
C HIS A 24 -12.30 -3.77 7.85
N GLY A 25 -13.63 -3.81 7.89
CA GLY A 25 -14.48 -3.86 6.70
C GLY A 25 -14.50 -5.24 6.02
N GLY A 26 -15.43 -5.42 5.07
CA GLY A 26 -15.53 -6.64 4.25
C GLY A 26 -15.15 -6.36 2.80
N ILE A 27 -14.29 -7.19 2.20
CA ILE A 27 -13.83 -7.04 0.79
C ILE A 27 -14.99 -6.82 -0.19
N GLY A 28 -16.16 -7.42 0.06
CA GLY A 28 -17.37 -7.27 -0.77
C GLY A 28 -17.83 -5.81 -0.95
N ASP A 29 -17.66 -4.99 0.09
CA ASP A 29 -18.14 -3.60 0.17
C ASP A 29 -17.21 -2.60 -0.55
N GLY A 30 -16.01 -3.03 -0.94
CA GLY A 30 -15.04 -2.19 -1.63
C GLY A 30 -15.44 -1.92 -3.08
N HIS A 31 -15.26 -0.69 -3.56
CA HIS A 31 -15.47 -0.33 -4.97
C HIS A 31 -14.27 -0.74 -5.84
N CYS A 32 -13.06 -0.57 -5.30
CA CYS A 32 -11.80 -0.87 -5.99
C CYS A 32 -10.74 -1.37 -5.01
N VAL A 33 -9.61 -1.85 -5.54
CA VAL A 33 -8.38 -2.13 -4.77
C VAL A 33 -7.40 -0.98 -4.97
N ILE A 34 -6.72 -0.56 -3.91
CA ILE A 34 -5.49 0.22 -4.02
C ILE A 34 -4.36 -0.63 -3.44
N ALA A 35 -3.37 -0.97 -4.27
CA ALA A 35 -2.23 -1.77 -3.85
C ALA A 35 -0.93 -0.97 -3.87
N PHE A 36 -0.22 -1.01 -2.75
CA PHE A 36 1.04 -0.29 -2.54
C PHE A 36 2.21 -1.28 -2.57
N SER A 37 3.16 -1.04 -3.46
CA SER A 37 4.33 -1.90 -3.64
C SER A 37 5.29 -1.79 -2.46
N PHE A 38 6.12 -2.82 -2.31
CA PHE A 38 7.04 -2.95 -1.20
C PHE A 38 8.38 -3.50 -1.69
N GLY A 39 9.33 -2.59 -1.97
CA GLY A 39 10.62 -2.96 -2.52
C GLY A 39 10.56 -3.27 -4.01
N TYR A 40 11.73 -3.48 -4.60
CA TYR A 40 11.91 -3.95 -5.97
C TYR A 40 13.30 -4.56 -6.13
N ARG A 41 13.53 -5.29 -7.22
CA ARG A 41 14.85 -5.81 -7.59
C ARG A 41 15.31 -5.15 -8.89
N LYS A 42 16.57 -4.74 -8.97
CA LYS A 42 17.21 -4.20 -10.17
C LYS A 42 17.80 -5.34 -10.98
N MET A 43 17.48 -5.33 -12.26
CA MET A 43 18.03 -6.22 -13.27
C MET A 43 18.90 -5.43 -14.23
N ALA A 44 19.65 -6.12 -15.09
CA ALA A 44 20.52 -5.47 -16.08
C ALA A 44 19.73 -4.57 -17.07
N ASP A 45 18.48 -4.92 -17.35
CA ASP A 45 17.60 -4.30 -18.34
C ASP A 45 16.36 -3.62 -17.74
N GLY A 46 16.25 -3.53 -16.41
CA GLY A 46 15.10 -2.88 -15.79
C GLY A 46 14.92 -3.15 -14.31
N ILE A 47 13.67 -3.06 -13.87
CA ILE A 47 13.25 -3.36 -12.50
C ILE A 47 12.24 -4.50 -12.59
N GLU A 48 12.35 -5.46 -11.69
CA GLU A 48 11.39 -6.56 -11.57
C GLU A 48 10.71 -6.55 -10.18
N PRO A 49 9.50 -7.13 -10.08
CA PRO A 49 8.85 -7.30 -8.80
C PRO A 49 9.57 -8.32 -7.91
N GLY A 50 9.98 -7.85 -6.74
CA GLY A 50 10.44 -8.69 -5.66
C GLY A 50 9.35 -9.58 -5.05
N ILE A 51 9.75 -10.50 -4.17
CA ILE A 51 8.84 -11.52 -3.59
C ILE A 51 7.68 -10.92 -2.80
N SER A 52 7.89 -9.77 -2.15
CA SER A 52 6.83 -9.03 -1.46
C SER A 52 5.71 -8.64 -2.42
N ASN A 53 6.06 -8.10 -3.60
CA ASN A 53 5.07 -7.69 -4.61
C ASN A 53 4.40 -8.90 -5.26
N GLN A 54 5.11 -10.01 -5.42
CA GLN A 54 4.55 -11.28 -5.91
C GLN A 54 3.51 -11.85 -4.93
N ASP A 55 3.80 -11.81 -3.62
CA ASP A 55 2.86 -12.23 -2.59
C ASP A 55 1.62 -11.32 -2.56
N LEU A 56 1.79 -10.00 -2.74
CA LEU A 56 0.68 -9.04 -2.80
C LEU A 56 -0.21 -9.27 -4.04
N ALA A 57 0.42 -9.46 -5.21
CA ALA A 57 -0.30 -9.84 -6.42
C ALA A 57 -1.06 -11.15 -6.21
N LYS A 58 -0.43 -12.15 -5.60
CA LYS A 58 -1.08 -13.44 -5.32
C LYS A 58 -2.27 -13.30 -4.38
N PHE A 59 -2.15 -12.46 -3.36
CA PHE A 59 -3.26 -12.16 -2.45
C PHE A 59 -4.46 -11.58 -3.22
N ILE A 60 -4.23 -10.64 -4.14
CA ILE A 60 -5.27 -10.05 -5.00
C ILE A 60 -5.93 -11.13 -5.85
N GLU A 61 -5.14 -11.94 -6.57
CA GLU A 61 -5.66 -13.01 -7.46
C GLU A 61 -6.60 -13.99 -6.73
N VAL A 62 -6.22 -14.36 -5.50
CA VAL A 62 -6.94 -15.39 -4.73
C VAL A 62 -8.19 -14.81 -4.07
N ASN A 63 -8.09 -13.61 -3.50
CA ASN A 63 -9.11 -13.10 -2.57
C ASN A 63 -9.99 -12.01 -3.18
N ILE A 64 -9.53 -11.30 -4.21
CA ILE A 64 -10.22 -10.13 -4.75
C ILE A 64 -10.49 -10.34 -6.23
N LYS A 65 -11.67 -10.90 -6.52
CA LYS A 65 -12.15 -11.12 -7.88
C LYS A 65 -13.06 -9.98 -8.32
N ASN A 66 -12.97 -9.60 -9.59
CA ASN A 66 -13.90 -8.68 -10.26
C ASN A 66 -14.00 -7.27 -9.64
N LYS A 67 -12.90 -6.75 -9.09
CA LYS A 67 -12.80 -5.35 -8.67
C LYS A 67 -11.77 -4.63 -9.55
N PRO A 68 -12.02 -3.38 -9.95
CA PRO A 68 -11.00 -2.54 -10.58
C PRO A 68 -9.77 -2.39 -9.67
N LEU A 69 -8.59 -2.39 -10.28
CA LEU A 69 -7.33 -2.41 -9.56
C LEU A 69 -6.56 -1.10 -9.79
N ILE A 70 -6.23 -0.38 -8.72
CA ILE A 70 -5.31 0.76 -8.75
C ILE A 70 -4.00 0.28 -8.14
N LEU A 71 -2.97 0.08 -8.95
CA LEU A 71 -1.76 -0.64 -8.53
C LEU A 71 -0.51 0.18 -8.82
N GLN A 72 0.43 0.18 -7.88
CA GLN A 72 1.80 0.50 -8.22
C GLN A 72 2.37 -0.52 -9.21
N PHE A 73 3.25 -0.04 -10.09
CA PHE A 73 3.71 -0.77 -11.26
C PHE A 73 4.31 -2.15 -10.93
N GLU A 74 5.03 -2.28 -9.81
CA GLU A 74 5.65 -3.55 -9.40
C GLU A 74 4.60 -4.63 -9.14
N ILE A 75 3.48 -4.30 -8.48
CA ILE A 75 2.40 -5.26 -8.24
C ILE A 75 1.66 -5.57 -9.54
N ALA A 76 1.45 -4.57 -10.39
CA ALA A 76 0.83 -4.75 -11.68
C ALA A 76 1.65 -5.68 -12.60
N ASP A 77 2.98 -5.61 -12.56
CA ASP A 77 3.87 -6.52 -13.31
C ASP A 77 3.90 -7.94 -12.73
N ALA A 78 3.60 -8.09 -11.43
CA ALA A 78 3.55 -9.39 -10.77
C ALA A 78 2.22 -10.14 -10.96
N LEU A 79 1.15 -9.46 -11.38
CA LEU A 79 -0.16 -10.08 -11.60
C LEU A 79 -0.19 -10.95 -12.85
N ARG A 80 -0.86 -12.11 -12.75
CA ARG A 80 -1.07 -13.00 -13.90
C ARG A 80 -2.52 -12.93 -14.38
N GLY A 81 -2.72 -12.40 -15.59
CA GLY A 81 -4.01 -12.39 -16.26
C GLY A 81 -4.43 -11.00 -16.73
N ASN A 82 -5.66 -10.92 -17.25
CA ASN A 82 -6.22 -9.69 -17.79
C ASN A 82 -7.12 -9.03 -16.74
N TYR A 83 -6.66 -7.91 -16.20
CA TYR A 83 -7.38 -7.11 -15.22
C TYR A 83 -7.58 -5.68 -15.74
N ASP A 84 -8.65 -5.02 -15.31
CA ASP A 84 -8.80 -3.58 -15.48
C ASP A 84 -7.91 -2.86 -14.45
N ILE A 85 -6.72 -2.44 -14.89
CA ILE A 85 -5.67 -1.87 -14.04
C ILE A 85 -5.48 -0.38 -14.36
N TYR A 86 -5.62 0.45 -13.34
CA TYR A 86 -5.09 1.81 -13.30
C TYR A 86 -3.69 1.77 -12.69
N ARG A 87 -2.68 1.88 -13.55
CA ARG A 87 -1.28 1.71 -13.16
C ARG A 87 -0.65 3.03 -12.71
N ILE A 88 -0.04 3.03 -11.54
CA ILE A 88 0.72 4.16 -10.97
C ILE A 88 2.22 3.84 -11.08
N GLU A 89 2.92 4.55 -11.94
CA GLU A 89 4.33 4.27 -12.26
C GLU A 89 5.31 5.30 -11.71
N LYS A 90 4.92 6.58 -11.71
CA LYS A 90 5.83 7.69 -11.46
C LYS A 90 5.17 8.78 -10.63
N HIS A 91 6.00 9.54 -9.93
CA HIS A 91 5.57 10.77 -9.29
C HIS A 91 5.09 11.78 -10.34
N ARG A 92 4.04 12.56 -10.07
CA ARG A 92 3.54 13.59 -11.02
C ARG A 92 4.54 14.71 -11.29
N ARG A 93 5.47 14.92 -10.37
CA ARG A 93 6.62 15.82 -10.54
C ARG A 93 7.87 15.02 -10.91
N SER A 94 8.50 15.37 -12.02
CA SER A 94 9.68 14.69 -12.52
C SER A 94 10.84 14.77 -11.51
N GLY A 95 11.54 13.64 -11.31
CA GLY A 95 12.69 13.54 -10.40
C GLY A 95 12.33 13.36 -8.93
N GLU A 96 11.06 13.51 -8.53
CA GLU A 96 10.63 13.26 -7.16
C GLU A 96 10.36 11.77 -6.92
N TYR A 97 10.61 11.33 -5.68
CA TYR A 97 10.36 9.95 -5.25
C TYR A 97 8.85 9.68 -5.14
N LEU A 98 8.40 8.54 -5.67
CA LEU A 98 7.02 8.10 -5.56
C LEU A 98 6.74 7.54 -4.16
N GLY A 99 6.36 8.43 -3.24
CA GLY A 99 5.99 8.11 -1.86
C GLY A 99 4.54 7.61 -1.70
N THR A 100 4.23 7.10 -0.51
CA THR A 100 2.88 6.59 -0.18
C THR A 100 1.79 7.65 -0.32
N ASP A 101 2.08 8.90 0.06
CA ASP A 101 1.12 10.00 -0.08
C ASP A 101 0.84 10.35 -1.53
N GLU A 102 1.83 10.33 -2.41
CA GLU A 102 1.61 10.58 -3.84
C GLU A 102 0.83 9.45 -4.50
N VAL A 103 1.17 8.18 -4.20
CA VAL A 103 0.39 7.03 -4.69
C VAL A 103 -1.06 7.13 -4.23
N ALA A 104 -1.28 7.46 -2.96
CA ALA A 104 -2.64 7.62 -2.42
C ALA A 104 -3.38 8.81 -3.05
N LYS A 105 -2.70 9.93 -3.34
CA LYS A 105 -3.30 11.08 -4.05
C LYS A 105 -3.69 10.73 -5.48
N GLN A 106 -2.82 10.05 -6.23
CA GLN A 106 -3.14 9.60 -7.59
C GLN A 106 -4.30 8.59 -7.58
N ALA A 107 -4.31 7.66 -6.63
CA ALA A 107 -5.42 6.72 -6.45
C ALA A 107 -6.74 7.44 -6.10
N PHE A 108 -6.69 8.46 -5.23
CA PHE A 108 -7.84 9.29 -4.89
C PHE A 108 -8.41 10.01 -6.12
N ASP A 109 -7.56 10.59 -6.97
CA ASP A 109 -7.98 11.26 -8.20
C ASP A 109 -8.67 10.28 -9.17
N ILE A 110 -8.14 9.05 -9.30
CA ILE A 110 -8.77 7.97 -10.08
C ILE A 110 -10.14 7.61 -9.48
N MET A 111 -10.21 7.35 -8.17
CA MET A 111 -11.46 7.02 -7.48
C MET A 111 -12.53 8.11 -7.67
N LYS A 112 -12.13 9.38 -7.52
CA LYS A 112 -13.02 10.53 -7.72
C LYS A 112 -13.58 10.58 -9.14
N SER A 113 -12.74 10.33 -10.15
CA SER A 113 -13.18 10.26 -11.56
C SER A 113 -14.19 9.15 -11.85
N LYS A 114 -14.21 8.11 -11.02
CA LYS A 114 -15.10 6.94 -11.13
C LYS A 114 -16.26 6.98 -10.13
N ASN A 115 -16.36 8.03 -9.33
CA ASN A 115 -17.32 8.15 -8.22
C ASN A 115 -17.23 6.97 -7.21
N TRP A 116 -16.02 6.43 -7.01
CA TRP A 116 -15.73 5.42 -6.00
C TRP A 116 -15.36 6.09 -4.67
N LYS A 117 -15.81 5.51 -3.55
CA LYS A 117 -15.56 6.05 -2.20
C LYS A 117 -14.74 5.13 -1.30
N THR A 118 -14.99 3.83 -1.44
CA THR A 118 -14.46 2.80 -0.55
C THR A 118 -13.43 1.94 -1.27
N ALA A 119 -12.21 1.85 -0.74
CA ALA A 119 -11.10 1.10 -1.32
C ALA A 119 -10.63 -0.02 -0.40
N ILE A 120 -10.34 -1.17 -1.00
CA ILE A 120 -9.62 -2.27 -0.33
C ILE A 120 -8.13 -1.95 -0.40
N ILE A 121 -7.48 -1.83 0.75
CA ILE A 121 -6.06 -1.53 0.85
C ILE A 121 -5.27 -2.84 0.86
N VAL A 122 -4.35 -2.98 -0.08
CA VAL A 122 -3.41 -4.11 -0.16
C VAL A 122 -1.99 -3.57 -0.07
N ALA A 123 -1.29 -3.89 1.00
CA ALA A 123 0.10 -3.49 1.22
C ALA A 123 0.79 -4.52 2.10
N HIS A 124 2.11 -4.45 2.18
CA HIS A 124 2.87 -5.25 3.13
C HIS A 124 2.37 -4.99 4.56
N PRO A 125 2.25 -6.00 5.46
CA PRO A 125 1.60 -5.86 6.77
C PRO A 125 2.25 -4.79 7.64
N HIS A 126 3.57 -4.61 7.51
CA HIS A 126 4.32 -3.57 8.20
C HIS A 126 4.14 -2.15 7.64
N HIS A 127 3.52 -2.00 6.47
CA HIS A 127 3.26 -0.73 5.78
C HIS A 127 1.79 -0.32 5.84
N ILE A 128 0.88 -1.30 5.99
CA ILE A 128 -0.58 -1.09 6.11
C ILE A 128 -0.94 0.05 7.05
N PRO A 129 -0.41 0.17 8.29
CA PRO A 129 -0.87 1.20 9.22
C PRO A 129 -0.66 2.63 8.70
N ARG A 130 0.48 2.91 8.07
CA ARG A 130 0.74 4.22 7.47
C ARG A 130 -0.07 4.42 6.19
N VAL A 131 -0.21 3.40 5.35
CA VAL A 131 -1.04 3.46 4.14
C VAL A 131 -2.49 3.79 4.49
N ASP A 132 -3.07 3.07 5.45
CA ASP A 132 -4.46 3.25 5.88
C ASP A 132 -4.69 4.67 6.41
N ALA A 133 -3.79 5.17 7.27
CA ALA A 133 -3.85 6.52 7.79
C ALA A 133 -3.78 7.60 6.68
N VAL A 134 -2.85 7.45 5.73
CA VAL A 134 -2.72 8.39 4.59
C VAL A 134 -3.99 8.40 3.75
N CYS A 135 -4.52 7.22 3.38
CA CYS A 135 -5.73 7.10 2.58
C CYS A 135 -6.94 7.73 3.29
N ARG A 136 -7.13 7.43 4.58
CA ARG A 136 -8.21 8.00 5.40
C ARG A 136 -8.12 9.51 5.53
N LYS A 137 -6.91 10.06 5.62
CA LYS A 137 -6.67 11.51 5.67
C LYS A 137 -7.05 12.21 4.38
N LEU A 138 -6.86 11.56 3.24
CA LEU A 138 -7.35 12.03 1.93
C LEU A 138 -8.87 11.91 1.77
N GLY A 139 -9.56 11.24 2.71
CA GLY A 139 -11.00 11.04 2.67
C GLY A 139 -11.45 9.75 1.98
N ILE A 140 -10.53 8.83 1.70
CA ILE A 140 -10.85 7.48 1.22
C ILE A 140 -11.43 6.68 2.38
N GLU A 141 -12.56 6.02 2.16
CA GLU A 141 -13.07 5.01 3.10
C GLU A 141 -12.28 3.71 2.86
N THR A 142 -11.58 3.21 3.88
CA THR A 142 -10.68 2.08 3.72
C THR A 142 -11.27 0.78 4.25
N ILE A 143 -10.91 -0.31 3.57
CA ILE A 143 -11.11 -1.69 4.00
C ILE A 143 -9.73 -2.33 4.04
N VAL A 144 -9.33 -2.83 5.20
CA VAL A 144 -8.05 -3.55 5.38
C VAL A 144 -8.39 -5.02 5.61
N PRO A 145 -8.12 -5.91 4.63
CA PRO A 145 -8.49 -7.31 4.74
C PRO A 145 -7.52 -8.09 5.63
N LYS A 146 -7.99 -9.20 6.22
CA LYS A 146 -7.13 -10.20 6.86
C LYS A 146 -6.36 -11.01 5.80
N GLY A 147 -5.26 -11.64 6.19
CA GLY A 147 -4.49 -12.55 5.33
C GLY A 147 -3.18 -11.95 4.80
N LEU A 148 -2.99 -10.63 4.92
CA LEU A 148 -1.77 -9.93 4.51
C LEU A 148 -0.59 -10.14 5.46
N GLU A 149 -0.80 -10.74 6.64
CA GLU A 149 0.28 -11.10 7.58
C GLU A 149 1.27 -12.11 7.01
N LYS A 150 0.94 -12.75 5.89
CA LYS A 150 1.77 -13.76 5.21
C LYS A 150 2.69 -13.18 4.14
N ILE A 151 2.54 -11.89 3.79
CA ILE A 151 3.39 -11.24 2.78
C ILE A 151 4.82 -11.20 3.33
N ARG A 152 5.76 -11.73 2.56
CA ARG A 152 7.17 -11.82 2.97
C ARG A 152 7.92 -10.53 2.67
N PHE A 153 8.95 -10.25 3.46
CA PHE A 153 10.04 -9.36 3.06
C PHE A 153 10.84 -9.98 1.91
N ASP A 154 11.54 -9.14 1.16
CA ASP A 154 12.41 -9.59 0.07
C ASP A 154 13.89 -9.36 0.41
N PRO A 155 14.63 -10.38 0.88
CA PRO A 155 16.05 -10.25 1.19
C PRO A 155 16.92 -9.76 0.02
N GLU A 156 16.45 -9.91 -1.21
CA GLU A 156 17.16 -9.51 -2.44
C GLU A 156 16.70 -8.13 -2.96
N SER A 157 15.83 -7.42 -2.24
CA SER A 157 15.38 -6.07 -2.64
C SER A 157 16.55 -5.09 -2.74
N ASP A 158 16.55 -4.24 -3.76
CA ASP A 158 17.48 -3.11 -3.89
C ASP A 158 17.16 -1.94 -2.95
N GLN A 159 15.98 -1.94 -2.33
CA GLN A 159 15.65 -1.03 -1.25
C GLN A 159 16.01 -1.67 0.08
N GLU A 160 17.13 -1.26 0.67
CA GLU A 160 17.68 -1.86 1.91
C GLU A 160 16.65 -2.02 3.04
N TRP A 161 15.76 -1.05 3.20
CA TRP A 161 14.75 -1.07 4.25
C TRP A 161 13.59 -2.05 4.01
N THR A 162 13.45 -2.65 2.82
CA THR A 162 12.43 -3.65 2.53
C THR A 162 12.99 -5.08 2.53
N LYS A 163 14.26 -5.26 2.92
CA LYS A 163 14.90 -6.58 2.99
C LYS A 163 14.48 -7.43 4.18
N ASN A 164 14.19 -6.78 5.31
CA ASN A 164 13.83 -7.45 6.54
C ASN A 164 13.08 -6.50 7.49
N LYS A 165 12.55 -7.09 8.57
CA LYS A 165 11.74 -6.41 9.57
C LYS A 165 12.51 -5.34 10.33
N GLU A 166 13.77 -5.59 10.67
CA GLU A 166 14.61 -4.69 11.45
C GLU A 166 14.93 -3.41 10.67
N ALA A 167 15.37 -3.55 9.42
CA ALA A 167 15.65 -2.44 8.53
C ALA A 167 14.39 -1.61 8.24
N TRP A 168 13.25 -2.29 8.04
CA TRP A 168 11.97 -1.61 7.88
C TRP A 168 11.59 -0.81 9.11
N ALA A 169 11.67 -1.40 10.31
CA ALA A 169 11.28 -0.74 11.55
C ALA A 169 12.04 0.57 11.78
N ILE A 170 13.33 0.63 11.44
CA ILE A 170 14.13 1.87 11.52
C ILE A 170 13.62 2.90 10.52
N ARG A 171 13.50 2.52 9.24
CA ARG A 171 13.04 3.43 8.18
C ARG A 171 11.64 3.95 8.43
N GLU A 172 10.75 3.09 8.92
CA GLU A 172 9.33 3.37 9.07
C GLU A 172 9.05 4.30 10.25
N ARG A 173 9.80 4.21 11.36
CA ARG A 173 9.73 5.22 12.42
C ARG A 173 10.05 6.63 11.89
N LEU A 174 11.08 6.74 11.06
CA LEU A 174 11.46 8.02 10.42
C LEU A 174 10.38 8.47 9.42
N ALA A 175 9.81 7.54 8.66
CA ALA A 175 8.72 7.84 7.74
C ALA A 175 7.48 8.36 8.47
N ILE A 176 7.01 7.66 9.50
CA ILE A 176 5.84 8.06 10.30
C ILE A 176 6.06 9.43 10.92
N LYS A 177 7.25 9.69 11.49
CA LYS A 177 7.59 11.01 12.01
C LYS A 177 7.48 12.10 10.94
N PHE A 178 8.11 11.90 9.79
CA PHE A 178 8.03 12.84 8.66
C PHE A 178 6.59 13.07 8.20
N TYR A 179 5.80 12.00 8.04
CA TYR A 179 4.41 12.09 7.61
C TYR A 179 3.55 12.84 8.64
N SER A 180 3.79 12.62 9.93
CA SER A 180 3.08 13.34 11.00
C SER A 180 3.44 14.84 11.02
N GLU A 181 4.74 15.18 10.99
CA GLU A 181 5.22 16.58 11.01
C GLU A 181 4.74 17.39 9.80
N ASN A 182 4.49 16.73 8.67
CA ASN A 182 3.99 17.36 7.44
C ASN A 182 2.48 17.21 7.26
N GLY A 183 1.75 16.72 8.27
CA GLY A 183 0.30 16.59 8.23
C GLY A 183 -0.22 15.62 7.16
N LEU A 184 0.54 14.59 6.81
CA LEU A 184 0.17 13.55 5.85
C LEU A 184 -0.53 12.34 6.50
N ILE A 185 -0.38 12.18 7.81
CA ILE A 185 -1.19 11.31 8.69
C ILE A 185 -1.66 12.11 9.89
#